data_AF-A0A7C1TMJ7-F1
#
_entry.id   AF-A0A7C1TMJ7-F1
#
_cell.length_a   1.000
_cell.length_b   1.000
_cell.length_c   1.000
_cell.angle_alpha   90.00
_cell.angle_beta   90.00
_cell.angle_gamma   90.00
#
_symmetry.space_group_name_H-M   'P 1'
#
loop_
_entity.id
_entity.type
_entity.pdbx_description
1 polymer ?
#
loop_
_entity_poly.entity_id
_entity_poly.type
_entity_poly.pdbx_seq_one_letter_code
_entity_poly.pdbx_strand_id
1 'polypeptide(L)'
;MEMKEAIMAHMDAEQGGSIVVRCEGGYVARFTLSYKYNGHDFSKHSGEISLGVNKAESIPAGATDIYLKVEEMWGFGWSTIFTRNYGSPVTECFKVYGTTLNPKYEKITC
;
A
#
# COMPACT_ATOMS: atom_id res chain seq x y z
N MET A 1 -1.97 -21.54 -16.20
CA MET A 1 -0.77 -21.28 -15.41
C MET A 1 -1.01 -21.83 -14.03
N GLU A 2 -0.14 -22.73 -13.57
CA GLU A 2 -0.20 -23.27 -12.21
C GLU A 2 0.17 -22.15 -11.21
N MET A 3 -0.39 -22.16 -9.99
CA MET A 3 -0.15 -21.08 -8.99
C MET A 3 1.34 -20.83 -8.74
N LYS A 4 2.16 -21.88 -8.75
CA LYS A 4 3.62 -21.78 -8.57
C LYS A 4 4.27 -20.91 -9.66
N GLU A 5 3.85 -21.07 -10.91
CA GLU A 5 4.37 -20.28 -12.03
C GLU A 5 3.95 -18.82 -11.93
N ALA A 6 2.71 -18.56 -11.52
CA ALA A 6 2.22 -17.20 -11.30
C ALA A 6 3.04 -16.46 -10.22
N ILE A 7 3.39 -17.16 -9.13
CA ILE A 7 4.24 -16.61 -8.07
C ILE A 7 5.65 -16.34 -8.58
N MET A 8 6.27 -17.27 -9.31
CA MET A 8 7.62 -17.05 -9.87
C MET A 8 7.63 -15.85 -10.83
N ALA A 9 6.67 -15.79 -11.75
CA ALA A 9 6.55 -14.67 -12.69
C ALA A 9 6.29 -13.31 -12.00
N HIS A 10 5.64 -13.33 -10.83
CA HIS A 10 5.42 -12.14 -10.02
C HIS A 10 6.69 -11.70 -9.28
N MET A 11 7.47 -12.65 -8.75
CA MET A 11 8.74 -12.38 -8.09
C MET A 11 9.78 -11.81 -9.05
N ASP A 12 9.79 -12.27 -10.30
CA ASP A 12 10.72 -11.82 -11.34
C ASP A 12 10.21 -10.58 -12.12
N ALA A 13 9.04 -10.06 -11.76
CA ALA A 13 8.43 -8.95 -12.49
C ALA A 13 9.23 -7.65 -12.34
N GLU A 14 9.43 -6.95 -13.46
CA GLU A 14 10.00 -5.60 -13.44
C GLU A 14 9.13 -4.66 -12.60
N GLN A 15 9.74 -3.71 -11.89
CA GLN A 15 9.01 -2.73 -11.10
C GLN A 15 8.41 -1.63 -12.00
N GLY A 16 7.08 -1.56 -12.08
CA GLY A 16 6.36 -0.52 -12.83
C GLY A 16 5.97 0.70 -11.99
N GLY A 17 6.06 0.61 -10.66
CA GLY A 17 5.74 1.70 -9.75
C GLY A 17 5.97 1.35 -8.28
N SER A 18 5.58 2.26 -7.39
CA SER A 18 5.64 2.04 -5.94
C SER A 18 4.64 2.91 -5.18
N ILE A 19 4.21 2.41 -4.04
CA ILE A 19 3.50 3.21 -3.04
C ILE A 19 4.41 3.37 -1.84
N VAL A 20 4.62 4.62 -1.42
CA VAL A 20 5.30 4.93 -0.15
C VAL A 20 4.31 5.58 0.79
N VAL A 21 4.25 5.10 2.04
CA VAL A 21 3.46 5.71 3.10
C VAL A 21 4.38 6.06 4.27
N ARG A 22 4.38 7.33 4.66
CA ARG A 22 5.05 7.85 5.86
C ARG A 22 4.04 8.09 6.96
N CYS A 23 4.31 7.59 8.16
CA CYS A 23 3.50 7.90 9.33
C CYS A 23 4.11 9.06 10.12
N GLU A 24 3.34 10.14 10.29
CA GLU A 24 3.60 11.26 11.19
C GLU A 24 2.45 11.45 12.20
N GLY A 25 1.52 10.50 12.27
CA GLY A 25 0.39 10.52 13.18
C GLY A 25 0.78 10.01 14.57
N GLY A 26 0.01 10.43 15.59
CA GLY A 26 0.10 9.93 16.96
C GLY A 26 -0.48 8.51 17.12
N TYR A 27 -0.24 7.64 16.15
CA TYR A 27 -0.79 6.29 16.04
C TYR A 27 0.12 5.38 15.20
N VAL A 28 -0.17 4.08 15.22
CA VAL A 28 0.44 3.12 14.31
C VAL A 28 -0.39 3.05 13.04
N ALA A 29 0.24 3.18 11.88
CA ALA A 29 -0.42 3.02 10.59
C ALA A 29 -0.01 1.69 9.93
N ARG A 30 -0.75 1.30 8.89
CA ARG A 30 -0.35 0.23 7.96
C ARG A 30 -1.00 0.47 6.61
N PHE A 31 -0.52 -0.19 5.57
CA PHE A 31 -1.25 -0.26 4.32
C PHE A 31 -1.18 -1.64 3.68
N THR A 32 -2.23 -1.93 2.93
CA THR A 32 -2.34 -3.11 2.07
C THR A 32 -2.46 -2.65 0.64
N LEU A 33 -1.65 -3.25 -0.23
CA LEU A 33 -1.64 -3.03 -1.66
C LEU A 33 -2.06 -4.32 -2.36
N SER A 34 -3.28 -4.34 -2.88
CA SER A 34 -3.84 -5.46 -3.64
C SER A 34 -3.86 -5.13 -5.13
N TYR A 35 -3.66 -6.11 -6.01
CA TYR A 35 -3.71 -5.91 -7.46
C TYR A 35 -3.83 -7.25 -8.18
N LYS A 36 -4.17 -7.19 -9.47
CA LYS A 36 -4.04 -8.32 -10.38
C LYS A 36 -2.75 -8.27 -11.15
N TYR A 37 -2.13 -9.42 -11.34
CA TYR A 37 -0.97 -9.59 -12.20
C TYR A 37 -1.09 -10.91 -12.96
N ASN A 38 -0.99 -10.86 -14.29
CA ASN A 38 -1.22 -12.00 -15.19
C ASN A 38 -2.53 -12.76 -14.90
N GLY A 39 -3.59 -12.03 -14.51
CA GLY A 39 -4.91 -12.61 -14.23
C GLY A 39 -5.08 -13.21 -12.82
N HIS A 40 -4.06 -13.12 -11.95
CA HIS A 40 -4.11 -13.61 -10.57
C HIS A 40 -4.10 -12.45 -9.57
N ASP A 41 -4.84 -12.58 -8.47
CA ASP A 41 -4.85 -11.60 -7.39
C ASP A 41 -3.63 -11.76 -6.47
N PHE A 42 -2.97 -10.64 -6.17
CA PHE A 42 -1.86 -10.52 -5.24
C PHE A 42 -2.17 -9.46 -4.19
N SER A 43 -1.59 -9.63 -3.00
CA SER A 43 -1.70 -8.67 -1.90
C SER A 43 -0.38 -8.56 -1.16
N LYS A 44 0.07 -7.31 -0.94
CA LYS A 44 1.26 -6.96 -0.16
C LYS A 44 0.84 -6.14 1.05
N HIS A 45 1.37 -6.50 2.21
CA HIS A 45 1.09 -5.81 3.46
C HIS A 45 2.36 -5.14 3.96
N SER A 46 2.32 -3.83 4.23
CA SER A 46 3.50 -3.04 4.62
C SER A 46 4.09 -3.43 5.99
N GLY A 47 3.31 -4.16 6.78
CA GLY A 47 3.49 -4.26 8.22
C GLY A 47 3.08 -2.96 8.92
N GLU A 48 3.43 -2.84 10.19
CA GLU A 48 3.15 -1.65 10.98
C GLU A 48 4.15 -0.51 10.67
N ILE A 49 3.63 0.71 10.68
CA ILE A 49 4.32 1.96 10.37
C ILE A 49 4.13 2.89 11.56
N SER A 50 5.13 2.91 12.43
CA SER A 50 5.17 3.81 13.59
C SER A 50 5.52 5.25 13.18
N LEU A 51 5.31 6.19 14.09
CA LEU A 51 5.66 7.60 13.91
C LEU A 51 7.12 7.78 13.45
N GLY A 52 7.29 8.58 12.40
CA GLY A 52 8.58 8.88 11.77
C GLY A 52 9.05 7.84 10.75
N VAL A 53 8.38 6.70 10.63
CA VAL A 53 8.75 5.62 9.72
C VAL A 53 8.04 5.78 8.38
N ASN A 54 8.74 5.44 7.31
CA ASN A 54 8.18 5.23 5.98
C ASN A 54 8.30 3.75 5.57
N LYS A 55 7.30 3.26 4.86
CA LYS A 55 7.32 1.95 4.21
C LYS A 55 6.95 2.09 2.75
N ALA A 56 7.54 1.23 1.92
CA ALA A 56 7.34 1.23 0.49
C ALA A 56 6.98 -0.17 0.02
N GLU A 57 6.01 -0.27 -0.90
CA GLU A 57 5.69 -1.51 -1.60
C GLU A 57 5.78 -1.29 -3.11
N SER A 58 6.40 -2.24 -3.80
CA SER A 58 6.56 -2.21 -5.26
C SER A 58 5.31 -2.72 -5.98
N ILE A 59 4.99 -2.08 -7.09
CA ILE A 59 3.95 -2.52 -8.03
C ILE A 59 4.66 -3.11 -9.26
N PRO A 60 4.40 -4.37 -9.63
CA PRO A 60 4.90 -4.96 -10.87
C PRO A 60 4.44 -4.19 -12.11
N ALA A 61 5.31 -4.10 -13.13
CA ALA A 61 4.97 -3.63 -14.45
C ALA A 61 3.89 -4.54 -15.04
N GLY A 62 2.77 -3.97 -15.52
CA GLY A 62 1.62 -4.74 -16.01
C GLY A 62 0.61 -5.17 -14.95
N ALA A 63 0.80 -4.78 -13.68
CA ALA A 63 -0.27 -4.93 -12.68
C ALA A 63 -1.49 -4.06 -13.01
N THR A 64 -2.69 -4.58 -12.75
CA THR A 64 -3.98 -3.91 -12.97
C THR A 64 -4.86 -4.02 -11.73
N ASP A 65 -6.01 -3.34 -11.72
CA ASP A 65 -6.97 -3.34 -10.60
C ASP A 65 -6.28 -3.07 -9.24
N ILE A 66 -5.38 -2.08 -9.21
CA ILE A 66 -4.54 -1.80 -8.06
C ILE A 66 -5.37 -1.05 -7.01
N TYR A 67 -5.47 -1.64 -5.82
CA TYR A 67 -6.18 -1.10 -4.68
C TYR A 67 -5.24 -0.87 -3.50
N LEU A 68 -5.11 0.39 -3.10
CA LEU A 68 -4.41 0.79 -1.89
C LEU A 68 -5.42 1.05 -0.78
N LYS A 69 -5.22 0.40 0.37
CA LYS A 69 -5.94 0.66 1.62
C LYS A 69 -4.96 1.06 2.70
N VAL A 70 -5.11 2.26 3.26
CA VAL A 70 -4.28 2.76 4.37
C VAL A 70 -5.13 2.85 5.63
N GLU A 71 -4.61 2.30 6.73
CA GLU A 71 -5.33 2.13 7.98
C GLU A 71 -4.49 2.64 9.17
N GLU A 72 -5.17 3.01 10.24
CA GLU A 72 -4.58 3.29 11.55
C GLU A 72 -5.07 2.31 12.61
N MET A 73 -4.28 2.12 13.65
CA MET A 73 -4.70 1.40 14.85
C MET A 73 -5.55 2.31 15.72
N TRP A 74 -6.87 2.11 15.67
CA TRP A 74 -7.87 2.83 16.45
C TRP A 74 -8.33 1.98 17.64
N GLY A 75 -7.80 2.27 18.83
CA GLY A 75 -8.15 1.55 20.05
C GLY A 75 -7.79 0.06 19.98
N PHE A 76 -8.78 -0.79 19.69
CA PHE A 76 -8.66 -2.24 19.63
C PHE A 76 -8.73 -2.83 18.21
N GLY A 77 -8.76 -2.00 17.16
CA GLY A 77 -8.87 -2.47 15.79
C GLY A 77 -8.29 -1.50 14.77
N TRP A 78 -8.30 -1.92 13.50
CA TRP A 78 -7.81 -1.11 12.40
C TRP A 78 -8.95 -0.31 11.77
N SER A 79 -8.77 0.99 11.64
CA SER A 79 -9.70 1.91 10.99
C SER A 79 -9.10 2.42 9.69
N THR A 80 -9.92 2.56 8.64
CA THR A 80 -9.45 3.03 7.34
C THR A 80 -9.27 4.55 7.35
N ILE A 81 -8.07 5.02 7.04
CA ILE A 81 -7.79 6.44 6.83
C ILE A 81 -8.25 6.85 5.43
N PHE A 82 -7.80 6.11 4.41
CA PHE A 82 -8.21 6.33 3.03
C PHE A 82 -7.98 5.11 2.15
N THR A 83 -8.61 5.14 0.97
CA THR A 83 -8.42 4.16 -0.09
C THR A 83 -8.15 4.85 -1.42
N ARG A 84 -7.46 4.15 -2.32
CA ARG A 84 -7.21 4.58 -3.70
C ARG A 84 -7.27 3.38 -4.65
N ASN A 85 -7.74 3.64 -5.86
CA ASN A 85 -7.77 2.67 -6.95
C ASN A 85 -6.99 3.23 -8.14
N TYR A 86 -6.22 2.39 -8.80
CA TYR A 86 -5.47 2.73 -10.01
C TYR A 86 -5.67 1.63 -11.07
N GLY A 87 -5.86 2.04 -12.32
CA GLY A 87 -5.99 1.10 -13.45
C GLY A 87 -4.65 0.55 -13.94
N SER A 88 -3.55 1.21 -13.61
CA SER A 88 -2.18 0.89 -14.03
C SER A 88 -1.17 1.22 -12.93
N PRO A 89 0.07 0.70 -12.98
CA PRO A 89 1.10 1.01 -12.00
C PRO A 89 1.35 2.52 -11.89
N VAL A 90 1.57 2.99 -10.66
CA VAL A 90 1.84 4.40 -10.33
C VAL A 90 2.98 4.48 -9.32
N THR A 91 3.64 5.65 -9.28
CA THR A 91 4.59 6.00 -8.21
C THR A 91 3.99 7.14 -7.39
N GLU A 92 3.58 6.83 -6.17
CA GLU A 92 2.84 7.75 -5.31
C GLU A 92 3.35 7.69 -3.88
N CYS A 93 3.54 8.87 -3.28
CA CYS A 93 3.98 9.01 -1.90
C CYS A 93 2.90 9.71 -1.08
N PHE A 94 2.60 9.13 0.08
CA PHE A 94 1.59 9.65 1.01
C PHE A 94 2.19 9.85 2.39
N LYS A 95 1.68 10.86 3.07
CA LYS A 95 1.90 11.08 4.50
C LYS A 95 0.58 10.94 5.22
N VAL A 96 0.55 10.16 6.29
CA VAL A 96 -0.58 10.08 7.22
C VAL A 96 -0.21 10.76 8.53
N TYR A 97 -1.11 11.57 9.08
CA TYR A 97 -0.83 12.42 10.23
C TYR A 97 -2.10 12.73 11.04
N GLY A 98 -1.95 13.38 12.19
CA GLY A 98 -3.05 13.69 13.09
C GLY A 98 -3.10 12.73 14.28
N THR A 99 -4.30 12.44 14.76
CA THR A 99 -4.54 11.57 15.92
C THR A 99 -5.53 10.47 15.56
N THR A 100 -5.64 9.44 16.39
CA THR A 100 -6.62 8.35 16.20
C THR A 100 -8.06 8.84 16.08
N LEU A 101 -8.41 9.96 16.71
CA LEU A 101 -9.77 10.51 16.63
C LEU A 101 -10.01 11.36 15.37
N ASN A 102 -8.95 11.75 14.67
CA ASN A 102 -9.01 12.58 13.48
C ASN A 102 -7.80 12.31 12.56
N PRO A 103 -7.69 11.09 12.00
CA PRO A 103 -6.60 10.75 11.10
C PRO A 103 -6.76 11.50 9.78
N LYS A 104 -5.64 11.95 9.25
CA LYS A 104 -5.56 12.71 8.00
C LYS A 104 -4.49 12.12 7.10
N TYR A 105 -4.56 12.48 5.84
CA TYR A 105 -3.55 12.12 4.87
C TYR A 105 -3.36 13.24 3.84
N GLU A 106 -2.18 13.25 3.24
CA GLU A 106 -1.85 14.11 2.11
C GLU A 106 -0.95 13.34 1.12
N LYS A 107 -1.11 13.64 -0.16
CA LYS A 107 -0.13 13.23 -1.17
C LYS A 107 1.07 14.16 -1.07
N ILE A 108 2.27 13.59 -1.03
CA ILE A 108 3.53 14.30 -0.96
C ILE A 108 4.40 13.96 -2.17
N THR A 109 5.44 14.75 -2.38
CA THR A 109 6.49 14.42 -3.34
C THR A 109 7.28 13.20 -2.83
N CYS A 110 7.48 12.23 -3.72
CA CYS A 110 8.56 11.27 -3.62
C CYS A 110 9.88 12.00 -3.93
#